data_AF-A0A0C4YBZ0-F1
#
_entry.id   AF-A0A0C4YBZ0-F1
#
_cell.length_a   1.000
_cell.length_b   1.000
_cell.length_c   1.000
_cell.angle_alpha   90.00
_cell.angle_beta   90.00
_cell.angle_gamma   90.00
#
_symmetry.space_group_name_H-M   'P 1'
#
loop_
_entity.id
_entity.type
_entity.pdbx_description
1 polymer ?
#
loop_
_entity_poly.entity_id
_entity_poly.type
_entity_poly.pdbx_seq_one_letter_code
_entity_poly.pdbx_strand_id
1 'polypeptide(L)'
;MSAILSPFKKIYDLIDGFVLIMLSAIGIALLAPQIGAGDGPLHLGMVTNLGVALVFFLHGAALSRDKLVAGARHWRLHAFVQSFTYIVFPVVGLALMFGLRNMLPAELLLGVFYLCALPSTVSSSVAMTSMARGNVPGAIFNATISGLIGMAVTPLLMGLVISASGASMPLGKALTGVALQLLLPFALGQLARPLIGSWLAKKKQITNKIDRGVIVLIVYSSFCDATAAGLWHKYSWETIGAVMALAAVLLVVILATTTFTARRLGFSVEDEITAVFCGSKKSLANGIPMAKILFAGHPALGLLVLPLMVYHQLQLIVCSVIASRYASRDALPDGATARA
;
A
#
# COMPACT_ATOMS: atom_id res chain seq x y z
N MET A 1 -29.97 23.29 -10.24
CA MET A 1 -29.38 22.50 -9.12
C MET A 1 -29.00 21.06 -9.50
N SER A 2 -29.74 20.36 -10.39
CA SER A 2 -29.43 18.98 -10.80
C SER A 2 -28.16 18.81 -11.67
N ALA A 3 -27.89 19.73 -12.60
CA ALA A 3 -26.75 19.61 -13.53
C ALA A 3 -25.37 19.76 -12.86
N ILE A 4 -25.26 20.63 -11.84
CA ILE A 4 -24.01 20.90 -11.10
C ILE A 4 -23.61 19.72 -10.20
N LEU A 5 -24.58 18.92 -9.74
CA LEU A 5 -24.35 17.76 -8.88
C LEU A 5 -24.08 16.48 -9.67
N SER A 6 -24.34 16.45 -10.98
CA SER A 6 -24.13 15.26 -11.81
C SER A 6 -22.68 14.76 -11.91
N PRO A 7 -21.62 15.60 -12.03
CA PRO A 7 -20.25 15.11 -12.00
C PRO A 7 -19.86 14.63 -10.59
N PHE A 8 -20.33 15.29 -9.54
CA PHE A 8 -20.09 14.89 -8.15
C PHE A 8 -20.75 13.55 -7.81
N LYS A 9 -21.96 13.30 -8.31
CA LYS A 9 -22.67 12.02 -8.12
C LYS A 9 -21.97 10.87 -8.86
N LYS A 10 -21.51 11.09 -10.10
CA LYS A 10 -20.67 10.12 -10.83
C LYS A 10 -19.37 9.82 -10.08
N ILE A 11 -18.69 10.84 -9.55
CA ILE A 11 -17.47 10.67 -8.74
C ILE A 11 -17.77 9.91 -7.45
N TYR A 12 -18.88 10.20 -6.77
CA TYR A 12 -19.31 9.52 -5.55
C TYR A 12 -19.60 8.03 -5.79
N ASP A 13 -20.29 7.69 -6.89
CA ASP A 13 -20.56 6.29 -7.28
C ASP A 13 -19.28 5.54 -7.71
N LEU A 14 -18.22 6.27 -8.10
CA LEU A 14 -16.89 5.75 -8.47
C LEU A 14 -15.93 5.56 -7.27
N ILE A 15 -16.22 6.18 -6.13
CA ILE A 15 -15.39 6.13 -4.92
C ILE A 15 -15.97 5.06 -3.98
N ASP A 16 -15.24 3.95 -3.80
CA ASP A 16 -15.56 2.88 -2.82
C ASP A 16 -15.78 3.53 -1.45
N GLY A 17 -16.82 3.12 -0.71
CA GLY A 17 -17.10 3.61 0.64
C GLY A 17 -15.90 3.54 1.58
N PHE A 18 -14.96 2.62 1.34
CA PHE A 18 -13.68 2.59 2.03
C PHE A 18 -12.83 3.86 1.83
N VAL A 19 -12.76 4.38 0.61
CA VAL A 19 -12.02 5.62 0.29
C VAL A 19 -12.69 6.82 0.96
N LEU A 20 -14.02 6.88 1.03
CA LEU A 20 -14.75 7.92 1.75
C LEU A 20 -14.46 7.88 3.26
N ILE A 21 -14.54 6.70 3.88
CA ILE A 21 -14.19 6.53 5.31
C ILE A 21 -12.75 6.97 5.56
N MET A 22 -11.84 6.60 4.66
CA MET A 22 -10.44 7.01 4.70
C MET A 22 -10.27 8.54 4.66
N LEU A 23 -10.88 9.22 3.69
CA LEU A 23 -10.81 10.68 3.57
C LEU A 23 -11.43 11.38 4.77
N SER A 24 -12.55 10.88 5.29
CA SER A 24 -13.19 11.39 6.50
C SER A 24 -12.28 11.25 7.71
N ALA A 25 -11.62 10.11 7.88
CA ALA A 25 -10.65 9.92 8.96
C ALA A 25 -9.48 10.92 8.87
N ILE A 26 -8.96 11.16 7.67
CA ILE A 26 -7.92 12.19 7.45
C ILE A 26 -8.45 13.58 7.82
N GLY A 27 -9.66 13.94 7.39
CA GLY A 27 -10.28 15.22 7.73
C GLY A 27 -10.42 15.43 9.25
N ILE A 28 -10.86 14.40 9.97
CA ILE A 28 -10.96 14.43 11.43
C ILE A 28 -9.58 14.56 12.07
N ALA A 29 -8.57 13.84 11.57
CA ALA A 29 -7.20 13.91 12.09
C ALA A 29 -6.58 15.30 11.95
N LEU A 30 -6.91 16.03 10.89
CA LEU A 30 -6.44 17.40 10.68
C LEU A 30 -7.11 18.41 11.62
N LEU A 31 -8.38 18.18 11.98
CA LEU A 31 -9.16 19.08 12.85
C LEU A 31 -8.93 18.83 14.34
N ALA A 32 -8.79 17.56 14.73
CA ALA A 32 -8.70 17.14 16.13
C ALA A 32 -7.57 16.12 16.37
N PRO A 33 -6.31 16.48 16.07
CA PRO A 33 -5.18 15.53 16.11
C PRO A 33 -4.94 14.94 17.50
N GLN A 34 -5.25 15.68 18.57
CA GLN A 34 -5.00 15.23 19.95
C GLN A 34 -5.84 14.00 20.35
N ILE A 35 -6.99 13.78 19.70
CA ILE A 35 -7.87 12.65 20.01
C ILE A 35 -7.23 11.33 19.54
N GLY A 36 -6.60 11.35 18.36
CA GLY A 36 -6.04 10.17 17.72
C GLY A 36 -4.51 10.07 17.74
N ALA A 37 -3.81 11.00 18.38
CA ALA A 37 -2.37 10.91 18.60
C ALA A 37 -2.03 9.63 19.39
N GLY A 38 -0.84 9.10 19.19
CA GLY A 38 -0.39 7.84 19.78
C GLY A 38 -0.61 7.74 21.30
N ASP A 39 -0.24 8.82 22.00
CA ASP A 39 -0.39 9.00 23.46
C ASP A 39 -1.63 9.83 23.84
N GLY A 40 -2.55 10.03 22.89
CA GLY A 40 -3.82 10.71 23.12
C GLY A 40 -4.80 9.86 23.96
N PRO A 41 -5.99 10.40 24.27
CA PRO A 41 -6.98 9.73 25.14
C PRO A 41 -7.37 8.32 24.66
N LEU A 42 -7.37 8.11 23.35
CA LEU A 42 -7.71 6.82 22.73
C LEU A 42 -6.55 5.82 22.70
N HIS A 43 -5.36 6.21 23.16
CA HIS A 43 -4.14 5.39 23.17
C HIS A 43 -3.90 4.69 21.83
N LEU A 44 -4.10 5.42 20.72
CA LEU A 44 -4.11 4.81 19.39
C LEU A 44 -2.76 4.21 19.00
N GLY A 45 -1.66 4.58 19.65
CA GLY A 45 -0.38 3.89 19.50
C GLY A 45 -0.50 2.39 19.86
N MET A 46 -1.05 2.08 21.03
CA MET A 46 -1.26 0.71 21.48
C MET A 46 -2.34 0.00 20.64
N VAL A 47 -3.47 0.69 20.38
CA VAL A 47 -4.59 0.11 19.61
C VAL A 47 -4.16 -0.24 18.19
N THR A 48 -3.42 0.64 17.51
CA THR A 48 -2.92 0.36 16.15
C THR A 48 -1.86 -0.73 16.16
N ASN A 49 -0.98 -0.80 17.16
CA ASN A 49 -0.02 -1.89 17.30
C ASN A 49 -0.70 -3.26 17.46
N LEU A 50 -1.71 -3.35 18.32
CA LEU A 50 -2.52 -4.58 18.48
C LEU A 50 -3.32 -4.90 17.22
N GLY A 51 -3.89 -3.88 16.58
CA GLY A 51 -4.60 -4.04 15.31
C GLY A 51 -3.70 -4.58 14.21
N VAL A 52 -2.47 -4.06 14.08
CA VAL A 52 -1.46 -4.56 13.13
C VAL A 52 -1.15 -6.03 13.44
N ALA A 53 -0.85 -6.38 14.69
CA ALA A 53 -0.59 -7.76 15.07
C ALA A 53 -1.76 -8.68 14.72
N LEU A 54 -3.00 -8.26 15.00
CA LEU A 54 -4.22 -8.99 14.65
C LEU A 54 -4.35 -9.18 13.13
N VAL A 55 -4.14 -8.13 12.34
CA VAL A 55 -4.24 -8.21 10.88
C VAL A 55 -3.20 -9.16 10.30
N PHE A 56 -1.94 -9.07 10.75
CA PHE A 56 -0.89 -9.98 10.29
C PHE A 56 -1.14 -11.42 10.74
N PHE A 57 -1.65 -11.63 11.96
CA PHE A 57 -2.11 -12.94 12.41
C PHE A 57 -3.22 -13.50 11.50
N LEU A 58 -4.24 -12.69 11.19
CA LEU A 58 -5.33 -13.09 10.30
C LEU A 58 -4.83 -13.38 8.88
N HIS A 59 -3.89 -12.59 8.36
CA HIS A 59 -3.24 -12.86 7.07
C HIS A 59 -2.49 -14.20 7.09
N GLY A 60 -1.74 -14.47 8.16
CA GLY A 60 -1.09 -15.75 8.38
C GLY A 60 -2.11 -16.89 8.40
N ALA A 61 -3.16 -16.80 9.20
CA ALA A 61 -4.15 -17.85 9.34
C ALA A 61 -5.00 -18.08 8.08
N ALA A 62 -5.25 -17.04 7.29
CA ALA A 62 -6.01 -17.12 6.05
C ALA A 62 -5.21 -17.71 4.87
N LEU A 63 -3.88 -17.67 4.94
CA LEU A 63 -3.02 -18.05 3.82
C LEU A 63 -2.87 -19.57 3.70
N SER A 64 -3.52 -20.13 2.68
CA SER A 64 -3.44 -21.56 2.34
C SER A 64 -2.17 -21.91 1.59
N ARG A 65 -1.44 -22.92 2.09
CA ARG A 65 -0.26 -23.50 1.43
C ARG A 65 -0.63 -24.05 0.05
N ASP A 66 -1.75 -24.76 -0.08
CA ASP A 66 -2.19 -25.32 -1.36
C ASP A 66 -2.51 -24.22 -2.38
N LYS A 67 -3.10 -23.10 -1.93
CA LYS A 67 -3.34 -21.93 -2.80
C LYS A 67 -2.05 -21.20 -3.18
N LEU A 68 -1.04 -21.16 -2.30
CA LEU A 68 0.29 -20.65 -2.62
C LEU A 68 0.95 -21.52 -3.71
N VAL A 69 0.97 -22.84 -3.51
CA VAL A 69 1.59 -23.79 -4.43
C VAL A 69 0.86 -23.82 -5.78
N ALA A 70 -0.47 -23.78 -5.78
CA ALA A 70 -1.26 -23.69 -7.01
C ALA A 70 -1.02 -22.37 -7.75
N GLY A 71 -0.87 -21.25 -7.03
CA GLY A 71 -0.54 -19.94 -7.57
C GLY A 71 0.83 -19.90 -8.25
N ALA A 72 1.83 -20.59 -7.68
CA ALA A 72 3.21 -20.61 -8.16
C ALA A 72 3.38 -21.07 -9.63
N ARG A 73 2.37 -21.69 -10.23
CA ARG A 73 2.35 -22.05 -11.66
C ARG A 73 2.45 -20.84 -12.60
N HIS A 74 2.01 -19.65 -12.17
CA HIS A 74 2.12 -18.39 -12.93
C HIS A 74 3.42 -17.62 -12.61
N TRP A 75 4.55 -18.32 -12.57
CA TRP A 75 5.83 -17.76 -12.13
C TRP A 75 6.25 -16.48 -12.90
N ARG A 76 5.91 -16.36 -14.20
CA ARG A 76 6.18 -15.16 -15.00
C ARG A 76 5.50 -13.92 -14.44
N LEU A 77 4.23 -14.04 -14.06
CA LEU A 77 3.46 -12.97 -13.44
C LEU A 77 4.05 -12.61 -12.07
N HIS A 78 4.45 -13.61 -11.29
CA HIS A 78 5.03 -13.38 -9.98
C HIS A 78 6.38 -12.67 -10.05
N ALA A 79 7.30 -13.17 -10.87
CA ALA A 79 8.59 -12.55 -11.10
C ALA A 79 8.42 -11.10 -11.60
N PHE A 80 7.48 -10.85 -12.50
CA PHE A 80 7.16 -9.51 -12.98
C PHE A 80 6.76 -8.57 -11.84
N VAL A 81 5.76 -8.94 -11.05
CA VAL A 81 5.25 -8.11 -9.96
C VAL A 81 6.32 -7.86 -8.88
N GLN A 82 7.06 -8.89 -8.49
CA GLN A 82 8.12 -8.74 -7.48
C GLN A 82 9.28 -7.87 -8.01
N SER A 83 9.64 -8.00 -9.30
CA SER A 83 10.67 -7.17 -9.92
C SER A 83 10.25 -5.69 -9.96
N PHE A 84 9.00 -5.40 -10.29
CA PHE A 84 8.50 -4.03 -10.20
C PHE A 84 8.58 -3.50 -8.77
N THR A 85 8.18 -4.31 -7.79
CA THR A 85 8.12 -3.90 -6.38
C THR A 85 9.50 -3.65 -5.76
N TYR A 86 10.47 -4.54 -6.02
CA TYR A 86 11.78 -4.57 -5.33
C TYR A 86 12.98 -4.19 -6.19
N ILE A 87 12.79 -3.96 -7.49
CA ILE A 87 13.85 -3.49 -8.39
C ILE A 87 13.43 -2.17 -9.01
N VAL A 88 12.35 -2.14 -9.80
CA VAL A 88 11.96 -0.95 -10.56
C VAL A 88 11.65 0.22 -9.64
N PHE A 89 10.79 0.02 -8.63
CA PHE A 89 10.47 1.06 -7.66
C PHE A 89 11.72 1.59 -6.93
N PRO A 90 12.55 0.77 -6.25
CA PRO A 90 13.77 1.25 -5.61
C PRO A 90 14.73 1.98 -6.58
N VAL A 91 14.89 1.50 -7.81
CA VAL A 91 15.73 2.17 -8.83
C VAL A 91 15.16 3.55 -9.18
N VAL A 92 13.85 3.66 -9.38
CA VAL A 92 13.19 4.96 -9.58
C VAL A 92 13.37 5.86 -8.34
N GLY A 93 13.22 5.31 -7.14
CA GLY A 93 13.45 6.02 -5.89
C GLY A 93 14.88 6.57 -5.78
N LEU A 94 15.89 5.77 -6.13
CA LEU A 94 17.29 6.23 -6.19
C LEU A 94 17.48 7.32 -7.24
N ALA A 95 16.92 7.14 -8.44
CA ALA A 95 17.01 8.15 -9.50
C ALA A 95 16.39 9.48 -9.07
N LEU A 96 15.23 9.46 -8.39
CA LEU A 96 14.60 10.64 -7.81
C LEU A 96 15.45 11.25 -6.70
N MET A 97 16.00 10.44 -5.80
CA MET A 97 16.84 10.90 -4.71
C MET A 97 18.12 11.59 -5.21
N PHE A 98 18.81 11.02 -6.21
CA PHE A 98 20.00 11.65 -6.79
C PHE A 98 19.66 12.86 -7.67
N GLY A 99 18.59 12.76 -8.48
CA GLY A 99 18.18 13.83 -9.40
C GLY A 99 17.65 15.07 -8.70
N LEU A 100 17.02 14.91 -7.53
CA LEU A 100 16.37 15.99 -6.78
C LEU A 100 17.12 16.41 -5.50
N ARG A 101 18.31 15.86 -5.23
CA ARG A 101 19.10 16.14 -4.00
C ARG A 101 19.41 17.62 -3.74
N ASN A 102 19.48 18.43 -4.79
CA ASN A 102 19.76 19.86 -4.69
C ASN A 102 18.47 20.72 -4.62
N MET A 103 17.30 20.09 -4.81
CA MET A 103 16.01 20.79 -4.89
C MET A 103 15.11 20.50 -3.69
N LEU A 104 15.27 19.34 -3.05
CA LEU A 104 14.39 18.88 -1.97
C LEU A 104 15.18 18.47 -0.71
N PRO A 105 14.58 18.61 0.49
CA PRO A 105 15.19 18.15 1.73
C PRO A 105 15.54 16.67 1.72
N ALA A 106 16.64 16.29 2.37
CA ALA A 106 17.12 14.91 2.42
C ALA A 106 16.11 13.95 3.06
N GLU A 107 15.40 14.40 4.09
CA GLU A 107 14.37 13.63 4.80
C GLU A 107 13.17 13.32 3.90
N LEU A 108 12.80 14.27 3.03
CA LEU A 108 11.73 14.05 2.05
C LEU A 108 12.15 13.01 1.01
N LEU A 109 13.37 13.14 0.47
CA LEU A 109 13.90 12.18 -0.50
C LEU A 109 14.06 10.78 0.11
N LEU A 110 14.46 10.71 1.39
CA LEU A 110 14.50 9.46 2.14
C LEU A 110 13.09 8.86 2.30
N GLY A 111 12.07 9.69 2.55
CA GLY A 111 10.66 9.27 2.59
C GLY A 111 10.14 8.77 1.25
N VAL A 112 10.56 9.38 0.14
CA VAL A 112 10.23 8.92 -1.23
C VAL A 112 10.90 7.59 -1.54
N PHE A 113 12.18 7.44 -1.19
CA PHE A 113 12.87 6.16 -1.34
C PHE A 113 12.24 5.09 -0.45
N TYR A 114 11.86 5.44 0.78
CA TYR A 114 11.13 4.55 1.68
C TYR A 114 9.84 4.04 1.06
N LEU A 115 9.00 4.93 0.52
CA LEU A 115 7.82 4.56 -0.26
C LEU A 115 8.16 3.56 -1.38
N CYS A 116 9.24 3.80 -2.11
CA CYS A 116 9.70 2.92 -3.20
C CYS A 116 10.18 1.55 -2.70
N ALA A 117 10.77 1.47 -1.51
CA ALA A 117 11.26 0.23 -0.93
C ALA A 117 10.15 -0.67 -0.36
N LEU A 118 8.93 -0.16 -0.19
CA LEU A 118 7.85 -0.88 0.47
C LEU A 118 7.25 -2.03 -0.36
N PRO A 119 6.67 -3.05 0.32
CA PRO A 119 5.90 -4.11 -0.33
C PRO A 119 4.58 -3.62 -0.95
N SER A 120 3.99 -4.48 -1.77
CA SER A 120 2.65 -4.31 -2.35
C SER A 120 1.52 -4.53 -1.34
N THR A 121 0.32 -4.05 -1.66
CA THR A 121 -0.91 -4.17 -0.86
C THR A 121 -1.66 -5.48 -1.10
N VAL A 122 -2.15 -6.12 -0.04
CA VAL A 122 -3.07 -7.26 -0.17
C VAL A 122 -4.49 -6.79 -0.43
N SER A 123 -5.08 -6.06 0.51
CA SER A 123 -6.50 -5.68 0.51
C SER A 123 -6.96 -4.96 -0.77
N SER A 124 -6.32 -3.82 -1.10
CA SER A 124 -6.73 -2.99 -2.24
C SER A 124 -6.36 -3.62 -3.59
N SER A 125 -5.21 -4.30 -3.71
CA SER A 125 -4.86 -5.00 -4.95
C SER A 125 -5.84 -6.11 -5.27
N VAL A 126 -6.19 -6.95 -4.27
CA VAL A 126 -7.14 -8.05 -4.46
C VAL A 126 -8.54 -7.53 -4.75
N ALA A 127 -9.00 -6.50 -4.04
CA ALA A 127 -10.31 -5.89 -4.28
C ALA A 127 -10.43 -5.30 -5.69
N MET A 128 -9.43 -4.52 -6.13
CA MET A 128 -9.45 -3.90 -7.46
C MET A 128 -9.27 -4.91 -8.58
N THR A 129 -8.42 -5.94 -8.38
CA THR A 129 -8.31 -7.05 -9.32
C THR A 129 -9.63 -7.77 -9.47
N SER A 130 -10.32 -8.04 -8.35
CA SER A 130 -11.65 -8.66 -8.39
C SER A 130 -12.68 -7.79 -9.10
N MET A 131 -12.71 -6.49 -8.81
CA MET A 131 -13.62 -5.54 -9.46
C MET A 131 -13.38 -5.48 -10.98
N ALA A 132 -12.10 -5.47 -11.38
CA ALA A 132 -11.68 -5.44 -12.77
C ALA A 132 -11.78 -6.80 -13.48
N ARG A 133 -12.25 -7.87 -12.83
CA ARG A 133 -12.30 -9.24 -13.39
C ARG A 133 -10.91 -9.74 -13.83
N GLY A 134 -9.90 -9.55 -12.99
CA GLY A 134 -8.53 -10.02 -13.22
C GLY A 134 -8.21 -11.35 -12.52
N ASN A 135 -6.94 -11.78 -12.57
CA ASN A 135 -6.46 -13.00 -11.90
C ASN A 135 -6.35 -12.79 -10.38
N VAL A 136 -7.47 -12.94 -9.67
CA VAL A 136 -7.58 -12.76 -8.21
C VAL A 136 -6.66 -13.71 -7.42
N PRO A 137 -6.54 -15.01 -7.74
CA PRO A 137 -5.57 -15.89 -7.08
C PRO A 137 -4.13 -15.38 -7.20
N GLY A 138 -3.73 -14.93 -8.40
CA GLY A 138 -2.42 -14.34 -8.66
C GLY A 138 -2.19 -13.07 -7.85
N ALA A 139 -3.22 -12.23 -7.67
CA ALA A 139 -3.14 -11.02 -6.86
C ALA A 139 -2.94 -11.33 -5.37
N ILE A 140 -3.68 -12.31 -4.83
CA ILE A 140 -3.54 -12.76 -3.44
C ILE A 140 -2.11 -13.28 -3.21
N PHE A 141 -1.61 -14.13 -4.11
CA PHE A 141 -0.25 -14.68 -4.02
C PHE A 141 0.79 -13.56 -4.03
N ASN A 142 0.75 -12.71 -5.06
CA ASN A 142 1.75 -11.67 -5.27
C ASN A 142 1.79 -10.66 -4.13
N ALA A 143 0.63 -10.21 -3.66
CA ALA A 143 0.59 -9.25 -2.58
C ALA A 143 1.06 -9.85 -1.25
N THR A 144 0.72 -11.11 -0.98
CA THR A 144 1.13 -11.79 0.25
C THR A 144 2.64 -12.05 0.26
N ILE A 145 3.18 -12.63 -0.82
CA ILE A 145 4.62 -12.90 -0.90
C ILE A 145 5.43 -11.61 -0.94
N SER A 146 4.91 -10.57 -1.60
CA SER A 146 5.49 -9.24 -1.54
C SER A 146 5.55 -8.76 -0.09
N GLY A 147 4.44 -8.80 0.67
CA GLY A 147 4.44 -8.43 2.09
C GLY A 147 5.54 -9.13 2.91
N LEU A 148 5.70 -10.44 2.74
CA LEU A 148 6.71 -11.24 3.44
C LEU A 148 8.15 -10.88 3.03
N ILE A 149 8.42 -10.77 1.72
CA ILE A 149 9.72 -10.34 1.21
C ILE A 149 10.04 -8.94 1.75
N GLY A 150 9.06 -8.05 1.76
CA GLY A 150 9.22 -6.65 2.16
C GLY A 150 9.60 -6.47 3.62
N MET A 151 9.21 -7.38 4.51
CA MET A 151 9.64 -7.37 5.91
C MET A 151 11.15 -7.50 6.08
N ALA A 152 11.82 -8.21 5.16
CA ALA A 152 13.27 -8.33 5.15
C ALA A 152 13.93 -7.31 4.20
N VAL A 153 13.40 -7.15 2.99
CA VAL A 153 14.01 -6.34 1.94
C VAL A 153 13.92 -4.85 2.23
N THR A 154 12.81 -4.35 2.80
CA THR A 154 12.65 -2.91 3.07
C THR A 154 13.71 -2.40 4.05
N PRO A 155 13.92 -3.02 5.25
CA PRO A 155 14.98 -2.59 6.16
C PRO A 155 16.37 -2.69 5.55
N LEU A 156 16.64 -3.69 4.71
CA LEU A 156 17.93 -3.85 4.03
C LEU A 156 18.19 -2.73 3.02
N LEU A 157 17.21 -2.42 2.16
CA LEU A 157 17.30 -1.33 1.19
C LEU A 157 17.46 0.03 1.90
N MET A 158 16.71 0.26 2.98
CA MET A 158 16.83 1.47 3.77
C MET A 158 18.18 1.57 4.47
N GLY A 159 18.66 0.48 5.06
CA GLY A 159 19.97 0.38 5.69
C GLY A 159 21.09 0.71 4.70
N LEU A 160 21.02 0.20 3.48
CA LEU A 160 21.97 0.51 2.40
C LEU A 160 21.99 2.00 2.06
N VAL A 161 20.82 2.62 1.83
CA VAL A 161 20.73 4.05 1.47
C VAL A 161 21.19 4.95 2.63
N ILE A 162 20.78 4.64 3.86
CA ILE A 162 21.19 5.41 5.04
C ILE A 162 22.70 5.30 5.24
N SER A 163 23.27 4.10 5.11
CA SER A 163 24.72 3.87 5.23
C SER A 163 25.50 4.60 4.15
N ALA A 164 24.99 4.65 2.92
CA ALA A 164 25.60 5.40 1.82
C ALA A 164 25.60 6.91 2.05
N SER A 165 24.70 7.43 2.88
CA SER A 165 24.69 8.85 3.29
C SER A 165 25.65 9.19 4.43
N GLY A 166 26.37 8.19 4.96
CA GLY A 166 27.30 8.34 6.09
C GLY A 166 26.63 8.24 7.47
N ALA A 167 25.32 8.04 7.52
CA ALA A 167 24.58 7.76 8.76
C ALA A 167 24.54 6.25 9.04
N SER A 168 24.48 5.85 10.31
CA SER A 168 24.31 4.45 10.70
C SER A 168 22.85 4.15 11.02
N MET A 169 22.34 3.03 10.49
CA MET A 169 21.06 2.46 10.91
C MET A 169 21.33 1.20 11.74
N PRO A 170 20.72 1.04 12.93
CA PRO A 170 20.81 -0.19 13.71
C PRO A 170 19.99 -1.30 13.04
N LEU A 171 20.51 -1.84 11.92
CA LEU A 171 19.83 -2.77 11.03
C LEU A 171 19.32 -4.03 11.75
N GLY A 172 20.13 -4.58 12.67
CA GLY A 172 19.72 -5.73 13.48
C GLY A 172 18.49 -5.43 14.36
N LYS A 173 18.42 -4.24 14.97
CA LYS A 173 17.26 -3.80 15.75
C LYS A 173 16.03 -3.58 14.85
N ALA A 174 16.23 -3.01 13.67
CA ALA A 174 15.15 -2.80 12.69
C ALA A 174 14.57 -4.14 12.20
N LEU A 175 15.42 -5.09 11.79
CA LEU A 175 15.01 -6.43 11.37
C LEU A 175 14.29 -7.19 12.48
N THR A 176 14.84 -7.19 13.70
CA THR A 176 14.19 -7.83 14.86
C THR A 176 12.86 -7.15 15.20
N GLY A 177 12.78 -5.82 15.16
CA GLY A 177 11.54 -5.09 15.40
C GLY A 177 10.45 -5.45 14.38
N VAL A 178 10.80 -5.46 13.09
CA VAL A 178 9.87 -5.87 12.02
C VAL A 178 9.48 -7.34 12.15
N ALA A 179 10.43 -8.21 12.50
CA ALA A 179 10.15 -9.62 12.74
C ALA A 179 9.17 -9.81 13.90
N LEU A 180 9.35 -9.11 15.02
CA LEU A 180 8.46 -9.22 16.18
C LEU A 180 7.09 -8.60 15.92
N GLN A 181 7.01 -7.46 15.22
CA GLN A 181 5.74 -6.75 15.04
C GLN A 181 4.89 -7.31 13.90
N LEU A 182 5.50 -7.81 12.82
CA LEU A 182 4.78 -8.23 11.61
C LEU A 182 4.94 -9.73 11.32
N LEU A 183 6.18 -10.24 11.34
CA LEU A 183 6.45 -11.62 10.95
C LEU A 183 5.98 -12.63 12.01
N LEU A 184 6.19 -12.34 13.30
CA LEU A 184 5.82 -13.21 14.40
C LEU A 184 4.30 -13.40 14.49
N PRO A 185 3.44 -12.35 14.50
CA PRO A 185 2.00 -12.53 14.47
C PRO A 185 1.54 -13.31 13.24
N PHE A 186 2.13 -13.04 12.07
CA PHE A 186 1.87 -13.81 10.86
C PHE A 186 2.22 -15.30 11.00
N ALA A 187 3.39 -15.61 11.54
CA ALA A 187 3.84 -16.98 11.77
C ALA A 187 2.91 -17.70 12.77
N LEU A 188 2.52 -17.04 13.86
CA LEU A 188 1.54 -17.56 14.81
C LEU A 188 0.19 -17.83 14.12
N GLY A 189 -0.24 -16.95 13.23
CA GLY A 189 -1.43 -17.15 12.39
C GLY A 189 -1.31 -18.39 11.51
N GLN A 190 -0.17 -18.57 10.85
CA GLN A 190 0.11 -19.77 10.04
C GLN A 190 0.09 -21.06 10.87
N LEU A 191 0.63 -21.02 12.09
CA LEU A 191 0.58 -22.16 13.02
C LEU A 191 -0.84 -22.46 13.49
N ALA A 192 -1.67 -21.43 13.71
CA ALA A 192 -3.07 -21.58 14.08
C ALA A 192 -3.98 -22.01 12.92
N ARG A 193 -3.51 -21.89 11.67
CA ARG A 193 -4.31 -22.15 10.46
C ARG A 193 -5.05 -23.50 10.45
N PRO A 194 -4.44 -24.64 10.83
CA PRO A 194 -5.16 -25.93 10.84
C PRO A 194 -6.43 -25.91 11.70
N LEU A 195 -6.45 -25.06 12.74
CA LEU A 195 -7.57 -24.93 13.67
C LEU A 195 -8.62 -23.91 13.17
N ILE A 196 -8.19 -22.73 12.72
CA ILE A 196 -9.11 -21.61 12.44
C ILE A 196 -9.28 -21.27 10.95
N GLY A 197 -8.44 -21.83 10.07
CA GLY A 197 -8.37 -21.43 8.66
C GLY A 197 -9.64 -21.74 7.86
N SER A 198 -10.30 -22.86 8.13
CA SER A 198 -11.58 -23.23 7.49
C SER A 198 -12.72 -22.30 7.92
N TRP A 199 -12.75 -21.91 9.20
CA TRP A 199 -13.69 -20.93 9.73
C TRP A 199 -13.45 -19.54 9.14
N LEU A 200 -12.19 -19.09 9.06
CA LEU A 200 -11.82 -17.82 8.43
C LEU A 200 -12.22 -17.77 6.95
N ALA A 201 -12.03 -18.87 6.22
CA ALA A 201 -12.46 -18.96 4.82
C ALA A 201 -13.97 -18.74 4.67
N LYS A 202 -14.79 -19.26 5.60
CA LYS A 202 -16.25 -19.05 5.64
C LYS A 202 -16.62 -17.62 6.08
N LYS A 203 -15.78 -16.96 6.86
CA LYS A 203 -16.00 -15.62 7.44
C LYS A 203 -15.15 -14.52 6.80
N LYS A 204 -14.71 -14.69 5.55
CA LYS A 204 -13.84 -13.75 4.82
C LYS A 204 -14.30 -12.29 4.87
N GLN A 205 -15.60 -12.03 4.86
CA GLN A 205 -16.16 -10.67 4.97
C GLN A 205 -15.81 -9.99 6.31
N ILE A 206 -15.79 -10.74 7.40
CA ILE A 206 -15.42 -10.21 8.73
C ILE A 206 -13.93 -9.89 8.73
N THR A 207 -13.08 -10.80 8.24
CA THR A 207 -11.64 -10.59 8.13
C THR A 207 -11.31 -9.35 7.30
N ASN A 208 -11.99 -9.16 6.16
CA ASN A 208 -11.81 -7.97 5.32
C ASN A 208 -12.24 -6.67 6.02
N LYS A 209 -13.32 -6.70 6.82
CA LYS A 209 -13.76 -5.54 7.60
C LYS A 209 -12.76 -5.18 8.70
N ILE A 210 -12.21 -6.18 9.39
CA ILE A 210 -11.16 -5.98 10.40
C ILE A 210 -9.92 -5.36 9.76
N ASP A 211 -9.44 -5.92 8.65
CA ASP A 211 -8.28 -5.41 7.91
C ASP A 211 -8.48 -3.94 7.48
N ARG A 212 -9.61 -3.64 6.82
CA ARG A 212 -9.95 -2.26 6.43
C ARG A 212 -10.07 -1.33 7.64
N GLY A 213 -10.69 -1.77 8.73
CA GLY A 213 -10.85 -0.97 9.95
C GLY A 213 -9.52 -0.63 10.60
N VAL A 214 -8.61 -1.61 10.70
CA VAL A 214 -7.26 -1.40 11.22
C VAL A 214 -6.46 -0.47 10.31
N ILE A 215 -6.56 -0.60 8.98
CA ILE A 215 -5.92 0.35 8.05
C ILE A 215 -6.41 1.78 8.29
N VAL A 216 -7.72 1.99 8.42
CA VAL A 216 -8.29 3.30 8.72
C VAL A 216 -7.73 3.86 10.04
N LEU A 217 -7.66 3.04 11.10
CA LEU A 217 -7.10 3.45 12.38
C LEU A 217 -5.61 3.81 12.29
N ILE A 218 -4.82 3.03 11.55
CA ILE A 218 -3.40 3.30 11.32
C ILE A 218 -3.22 4.64 10.63
N VAL A 219 -4.00 4.89 9.56
CA VAL A 219 -3.91 6.16 8.83
C VAL A 219 -4.37 7.32 9.70
N TYR A 220 -5.51 7.19 10.37
CA TYR A 220 -6.04 8.20 11.29
C TYR A 220 -4.99 8.59 12.33
N SER A 221 -4.44 7.59 13.05
CA SER A 221 -3.39 7.81 14.05
C SER A 221 -2.14 8.45 13.45
N SER A 222 -1.72 8.03 12.25
CA SER A 222 -0.52 8.59 11.60
C SER A 222 -0.70 10.05 11.20
N PHE A 223 -1.88 10.43 10.69
CA PHE A 223 -2.19 11.83 10.39
C PHE A 223 -2.32 12.66 11.66
N CYS A 224 -2.90 12.10 12.73
CA CYS A 224 -2.93 12.75 14.04
C CYS A 224 -1.53 13.01 14.58
N ASP A 225 -0.66 11.99 14.58
CA ASP A 225 0.75 12.09 15.01
C ASP A 225 1.49 13.16 14.19
N ALA A 226 1.38 13.14 12.86
CA ALA A 226 2.04 14.10 11.99
C ALA A 226 1.53 15.53 12.20
N THR A 227 0.22 15.70 12.37
CA THR A 227 -0.43 17.00 12.59
C THR A 227 -0.07 17.56 13.98
N ALA A 228 -0.14 16.73 15.02
CA ALA A 228 0.26 17.09 16.39
C ALA A 228 1.76 17.43 16.48
N ALA A 229 2.60 16.74 15.70
CA ALA A 229 4.03 17.05 15.58
C ALA A 229 4.30 18.36 14.80
N GLY A 230 3.27 19.03 14.28
CA GLY A 230 3.38 20.33 13.62
C GLY A 230 3.83 20.26 12.16
N LEU A 231 3.65 19.12 11.47
CA LEU A 231 4.06 18.93 10.07
C LEU A 231 3.66 20.11 9.16
N TRP A 232 2.43 20.60 9.31
CA TRP A 232 1.84 21.66 8.47
C TRP A 232 2.45 23.05 8.68
N HIS A 233 3.11 23.27 9.82
CA HIS A 233 3.71 24.56 10.18
C HIS A 233 5.25 24.51 10.11
N LYS A 234 5.84 23.33 10.32
CA LYS A 234 7.31 23.12 10.32
C LYS A 234 7.90 23.12 8.92
N TYR A 235 7.12 22.77 7.89
CA TYR A 235 7.59 22.67 6.51
C TYR A 235 6.84 23.66 5.62
N SER A 236 7.54 24.21 4.62
CA SER A 236 6.93 25.12 3.66
C SER A 236 5.83 24.43 2.85
N TRP A 237 4.81 25.19 2.45
CA TRP A 237 3.74 24.70 1.57
C TRP A 237 4.30 24.18 0.24
N GLU A 238 5.42 24.75 -0.23
CA GLU A 238 6.16 24.31 -1.41
C GLU A 238 6.68 22.89 -1.24
N THR A 239 7.25 22.57 -0.07
CA THR A 239 7.75 21.23 0.26
C THR A 239 6.60 20.22 0.25
N ILE A 240 5.48 20.57 0.87
CA ILE A 240 4.28 19.72 0.90
C ILE A 240 3.73 19.52 -0.52
N GLY A 241 3.63 20.60 -1.30
CA GLY A 241 3.23 20.55 -2.71
C GLY A 241 4.14 19.68 -3.57
N ALA A 242 5.46 19.74 -3.34
CA ALA A 242 6.43 18.90 -4.01
C ALA A 242 6.24 17.41 -3.68
N VAL A 243 5.95 17.04 -2.42
CA VAL A 243 5.60 15.64 -2.07
C VAL A 243 4.36 15.18 -2.82
N MET A 244 3.32 16.02 -2.86
CA MET A 244 2.08 15.70 -3.56
C MET A 244 2.31 15.46 -5.05
N ALA A 245 3.04 16.36 -5.71
CA ALA A 245 3.39 16.24 -7.11
C ALA A 245 4.25 15.01 -7.38
N LEU A 246 5.28 14.76 -6.55
CA LEU A 246 6.19 13.65 -6.73
C LEU A 246 5.51 12.29 -6.54
N ALA A 247 4.64 12.17 -5.54
CA ALA A 247 3.83 10.96 -5.34
C ALA A 247 2.87 10.71 -6.52
N ALA A 248 2.25 11.76 -7.07
CA ALA A 248 1.38 11.66 -8.24
C ALA A 248 2.14 11.24 -9.50
N VAL A 249 3.29 11.89 -9.77
CA VAL A 249 4.15 11.55 -10.90
C VAL A 249 4.66 10.12 -10.79
N LEU A 250 5.15 9.72 -9.60
CA LEU A 250 5.60 8.36 -9.34
C LEU A 250 4.48 7.34 -9.64
N LEU A 251 3.26 7.60 -9.16
CA LEU A 251 2.12 6.72 -9.40
C LEU A 251 1.81 6.59 -10.90
N VAL A 252 1.77 7.71 -11.63
CA VAL A 252 1.50 7.71 -13.08
C VAL A 252 2.59 6.94 -13.84
N VAL A 253 3.86 7.22 -13.55
CA VAL A 253 5.00 6.57 -14.19
C VAL A 253 4.96 5.06 -13.94
N ILE A 254 4.74 4.63 -12.69
CA ILE A 254 4.71 3.21 -12.37
C ILE A 254 3.49 2.52 -12.99
N LEU A 255 2.30 3.13 -12.95
CA LEU A 255 1.12 2.56 -13.59
C LEU A 255 1.33 2.41 -15.11
N ALA A 256 1.86 3.45 -15.76
CA ALA A 256 2.13 3.44 -17.20
C ALA A 256 3.17 2.37 -17.57
N THR A 257 4.31 2.33 -16.88
CA THR A 257 5.39 1.38 -17.16
C THR A 257 4.96 -0.06 -16.87
N THR A 258 4.25 -0.31 -15.76
CA THR A 258 3.74 -1.64 -15.43
C THR A 258 2.74 -2.12 -16.49
N THR A 259 1.80 -1.26 -16.90
CA THR A 259 0.80 -1.59 -17.93
C THR A 259 1.45 -1.85 -19.29
N PHE A 260 2.33 -0.95 -19.72
CA PHE A 260 3.04 -1.07 -20.99
C PHE A 260 3.87 -2.36 -21.05
N THR A 261 4.63 -2.65 -19.99
CA THR A 261 5.51 -3.83 -19.95
C THR A 261 4.70 -5.12 -19.87
N ALA A 262 3.59 -5.14 -19.10
CA ALA A 262 2.70 -6.29 -19.04
C ALA A 262 2.11 -6.64 -20.43
N ARG A 263 1.67 -5.62 -21.18
CA ARG A 263 1.19 -5.78 -22.56
C ARG A 263 2.27 -6.28 -23.51
N ARG A 264 3.48 -5.70 -23.42
CA ARG A 264 4.62 -6.09 -24.28
C ARG A 264 5.09 -7.52 -24.03
N LEU A 265 4.95 -8.01 -22.80
CA LEU A 265 5.26 -9.39 -22.44
C LEU A 265 4.15 -10.38 -22.80
N GLY A 266 3.03 -9.91 -23.38
CA GLY A 266 1.94 -10.74 -23.88
C GLY A 266 1.13 -11.40 -22.77
N PHE A 267 0.98 -10.78 -21.60
CA PHE A 267 0.08 -11.29 -20.57
C PHE A 267 -1.38 -11.27 -21.05
N SER A 268 -2.19 -12.23 -20.58
CA SER A 268 -3.63 -12.15 -20.76
C SER A 268 -4.18 -10.92 -20.06
N VAL A 269 -5.40 -10.48 -20.40
CA VAL A 269 -6.02 -9.31 -19.77
C VAL A 269 -6.12 -9.50 -18.24
N GLU A 270 -6.43 -10.72 -17.80
CA GLU A 270 -6.55 -11.04 -16.37
C GLU A 270 -5.22 -10.93 -15.64
N ASP A 271 -4.14 -11.39 -16.26
CA ASP A 271 -2.79 -11.32 -15.72
C ASP A 271 -2.21 -9.90 -15.81
N GLU A 272 -2.52 -9.13 -16.87
CA GLU A 272 -2.21 -7.70 -16.98
C GLU A 272 -2.84 -6.92 -15.82
N ILE A 273 -4.12 -7.13 -15.55
CA ILE A 273 -4.83 -6.44 -14.46
C ILE A 273 -4.16 -6.72 -13.11
N THR A 274 -3.84 -7.98 -12.86
CA THR A 274 -3.12 -8.39 -11.64
C THR A 274 -1.72 -7.78 -11.60
N ALA A 275 -0.99 -7.79 -12.72
CA ALA A 275 0.33 -7.20 -12.84
C ALA A 275 0.30 -5.69 -12.53
N VAL A 276 -0.64 -4.96 -13.12
CA VAL A 276 -0.82 -3.51 -12.92
C VAL A 276 -1.17 -3.23 -11.47
N PHE A 277 -2.16 -3.90 -10.88
CA PHE A 277 -2.60 -3.58 -9.53
C PHE A 277 -1.64 -4.03 -8.44
N CYS A 278 -1.02 -5.20 -8.57
CA CYS A 278 -0.05 -5.66 -7.59
C CYS A 278 1.32 -5.01 -7.79
N GLY A 279 1.72 -4.73 -9.04
CA GLY A 279 3.02 -4.16 -9.37
C GLY A 279 3.13 -2.66 -9.12
N SER A 280 2.02 -1.92 -9.07
CA SER A 280 2.03 -0.45 -8.89
C SER A 280 1.65 0.04 -7.49
N LYS A 281 1.11 -0.81 -6.62
CA LYS A 281 0.64 -0.39 -5.30
C LYS A 281 1.69 -0.56 -4.22
N LYS A 282 1.61 0.28 -3.19
CA LYS A 282 2.45 0.24 -1.98
C LYS A 282 1.60 0.14 -0.71
N SER A 283 2.04 -0.72 0.21
CA SER A 283 1.28 -1.08 1.40
C SER A 283 1.47 -0.13 2.56
N LEU A 284 0.43 0.65 2.87
CA LEU A 284 0.38 1.47 4.07
C LEU A 284 0.29 0.60 5.34
N ALA A 285 -0.48 -0.50 5.29
CA ALA A 285 -0.63 -1.44 6.40
C ALA A 285 0.72 -2.05 6.86
N ASN A 286 1.62 -2.29 5.91
CA ASN A 286 2.99 -2.75 6.20
C ASN A 286 3.90 -1.55 6.50
N GLY A 287 3.75 -0.47 5.74
CA GLY A 287 4.64 0.68 5.77
C GLY A 287 4.59 1.45 7.08
N ILE A 288 3.43 1.87 7.58
CA ILE A 288 3.40 2.68 8.81
C ILE A 288 4.04 1.96 10.02
N PRO A 289 3.73 0.67 10.30
CA PRO A 289 4.41 -0.06 11.38
C PRO A 289 5.92 -0.16 11.16
N MET A 290 6.36 -0.47 9.93
CA MET A 290 7.79 -0.51 9.60
C MET A 290 8.44 0.85 9.80
N ALA A 291 7.81 1.95 9.40
CA ALA A 291 8.34 3.30 9.55
C ALA A 291 8.54 3.66 11.02
N LYS A 292 7.58 3.31 11.89
CA LYS A 292 7.69 3.52 13.34
C LYS A 292 8.87 2.75 13.96
N ILE A 293 9.24 1.59 13.39
CA ILE A 293 10.43 0.83 13.81
C ILE A 293 11.71 1.42 13.22
N LEU A 294 11.75 1.65 11.91
CA LEU A 294 12.95 2.03 11.16
C LEU A 294 13.41 3.45 11.49
N PHE A 295 12.47 4.36 11.69
CA PHE A 295 12.71 5.77 11.97
C PHE A 295 12.30 6.12 13.40
N ALA A 296 12.33 5.14 14.31
CA ALA A 296 11.99 5.33 15.72
C ALA A 296 12.81 6.49 16.32
N GLY A 297 12.12 7.47 16.91
CA GLY A 297 12.74 8.65 17.50
C GLY A 297 13.22 9.71 16.50
N HIS A 298 13.01 9.53 15.20
CA HIS A 298 13.36 10.55 14.21
C HIS A 298 12.39 11.75 14.30
N PRO A 299 12.86 13.00 14.52
CA PRO A 299 12.00 14.17 14.69
C PRO A 299 11.11 14.46 13.48
N ALA A 300 11.55 14.03 12.29
CA ALA A 300 10.85 14.19 11.03
C ALA A 300 10.03 12.96 10.61
N LEU A 301 9.63 12.07 11.53
CA LEU A 301 8.85 10.86 11.20
C LEU A 301 7.63 11.17 10.32
N GLY A 302 6.88 12.23 10.65
CA GLY A 302 5.72 12.68 9.87
C GLY A 302 6.07 13.02 8.41
N LEU A 303 7.22 13.66 8.16
CA LEU A 303 7.67 13.98 6.80
C LEU A 303 8.13 12.72 6.05
N LEU A 304 8.82 11.81 6.74
CA LEU A 304 9.31 10.54 6.15
C LEU A 304 8.14 9.66 5.67
N VAL A 305 7.02 9.64 6.39
CA VAL A 305 5.84 8.84 6.01
C VAL A 305 4.88 9.59 5.08
N LEU A 306 5.00 10.91 4.93
CA LEU A 306 4.08 11.72 4.14
C LEU A 306 3.98 11.26 2.66
N PRO A 307 5.08 10.98 1.93
CA PRO A 307 5.00 10.46 0.57
C PRO A 307 4.16 9.18 0.47
N LEU A 308 4.29 8.28 1.44
CA LEU A 308 3.49 7.05 1.51
C LEU A 308 2.01 7.34 1.74
N MET A 309 1.68 8.23 2.68
CA MET A 309 0.29 8.58 3.00
C MET A 309 -0.41 9.18 1.77
N VAL A 310 0.29 10.06 1.05
CA VAL A 310 -0.20 10.68 -0.18
C VAL A 310 -0.34 9.67 -1.31
N TYR A 311 0.71 8.89 -1.58
CA TYR A 311 0.71 7.87 -2.62
C TYR A 311 -0.41 6.86 -2.40
N HIS A 312 -0.64 6.46 -1.14
CA HIS A 312 -1.69 5.52 -0.79
C HIS A 312 -3.09 6.06 -1.13
N GLN A 313 -3.34 7.34 -0.88
CA GLN A 313 -4.64 7.93 -1.20
C GLN A 313 -4.83 8.05 -2.71
N LEU A 314 -3.79 8.50 -3.42
CA LEU A 314 -3.81 8.63 -4.88
C LEU A 314 -3.98 7.27 -5.55
N GLN A 315 -3.24 6.24 -5.15
CA GLN A 315 -3.35 4.91 -5.74
C GLN A 315 -4.75 4.33 -5.55
N LEU A 316 -5.43 4.62 -4.41
CA LEU A 316 -6.77 4.09 -4.17
C LEU A 316 -7.78 4.68 -5.15
N ILE A 317 -7.76 6.00 -5.32
CA ILE A 317 -8.66 6.74 -6.22
C ILE A 317 -8.36 6.41 -7.69
N VAL A 318 -7.09 6.49 -8.10
CA VAL A 318 -6.71 6.26 -9.50
C VAL A 318 -6.94 4.80 -9.89
N CYS A 319 -6.59 3.85 -9.03
CA CYS A 319 -6.78 2.44 -9.36
C CYS A 319 -8.26 2.01 -9.29
N SER A 320 -9.13 2.67 -8.50
CA SER A 320 -10.56 2.38 -8.56
C SER A 320 -11.14 2.76 -9.91
N VAL A 321 -10.81 3.95 -10.43
CA VAL A 321 -11.21 4.40 -11.77
C VAL A 321 -10.68 3.46 -12.85
N ILE A 322 -9.41 3.06 -12.77
CA ILE A 322 -8.81 2.10 -13.71
C ILE A 322 -9.51 0.74 -13.63
N ALA A 323 -9.82 0.26 -12.44
CA ALA A 323 -10.51 -1.01 -12.26
C ALA A 323 -11.94 -0.98 -12.81
N SER A 324 -12.67 0.13 -12.65
CA SER A 324 -13.98 0.32 -13.28
C SER A 324 -13.86 0.29 -14.80
N ARG A 325 -12.83 0.95 -15.38
CA ARG A 325 -12.59 0.90 -16.84
C ARG A 325 -12.29 -0.52 -17.33
N TYR A 326 -11.45 -1.27 -16.62
CA TYR A 326 -11.19 -2.68 -16.94
C TYR A 326 -12.45 -3.54 -16.85
N ALA A 327 -13.34 -3.26 -15.90
CA ALA A 327 -14.61 -3.98 -15.75
C ALA A 327 -15.60 -3.68 -16.89
N SER A 328 -15.54 -2.47 -17.47
CA SER A 328 -16.39 -2.07 -18.59
C SER A 328 -15.94 -2.61 -19.95
N ARG A 329 -14.87 -3.42 -20.02
CA ARG A 329 -14.35 -3.97 -21.28
C ARG A 329 -15.35 -4.88 -22.01
N ASP A 330 -16.30 -5.47 -21.28
CA ASP A 330 -17.34 -6.37 -21.81
C ASP A 330 -18.70 -5.68 -22.03
N ALA A 331 -18.77 -4.34 -22.02
CA ALA A 331 -19.98 -3.60 -22.41
C ALA A 331 -20.02 -3.28 -23.92
N LEU A 332 -19.32 -4.08 -24.74
CA LEU A 332 -19.50 -4.14 -26.19
C LEU A 332 -20.56 -5.21 -26.48
N PRO A 333 -21.54 -4.96 -27.36
CA PRO A 333 -22.69 -5.85 -27.51
C PRO A 333 -22.27 -7.22 -28.04
N ASP A 334 -22.66 -8.27 -27.32
CA ASP A 334 -22.91 -9.58 -27.90
C ASP A 334 -23.96 -9.42 -29.00
N GLY A 335 -23.52 -9.27 -30.26
CA GLY A 335 -24.45 -8.95 -31.34
C GLY A 335 -23.88 -8.74 -32.73
N ALA A 336 -22.62 -9.06 -33.01
CA ALA A 336 -22.17 -9.26 -34.39
C ALA A 336 -22.30 -10.74 -34.76
N THR A 337 -23.54 -11.22 -34.77
CA THR A 337 -23.92 -12.46 -35.44
C THR A 337 -23.63 -12.34 -36.93
N ALA A 338 -22.95 -13.37 -37.44
CA ALA A 338 -22.92 -13.86 -38.82
C ALA A 338 -23.61 -12.99 -39.89
N ARG A 339 -22.81 -12.49 -40.85
CA ARG A 339 -23.24 -12.43 -42.24
C ARG A 339 -22.12 -12.94 -43.14
N ALA A 340 -22.57 -13.71 -44.13
CA ALA A 340 -21.84 -14.49 -45.13
C ALA A 340 -20.73 -13.73 -45.86
#